data_AF-A0A699YQ94-F1
#
_entry.id   AF-A0A699YQ94-F1
#
_cell.length_a   1.000
_cell.length_b   1.000
_cell.length_c   1.000
_cell.angle_alpha   90.00
_cell.angle_beta   90.00
_cell.angle_gamma   90.00
#
_symmetry.space_group_name_H-M   'P 1'
#
loop_
_entity.id
_entity.type
_entity.pdbx_description
1 polymer ?
#
loop_
_entity_poly.entity_id
_entity_poly.type
_entity_poly.pdbx_seq_one_letter_code
_entity_poly.pdbx_strand_id
1 'polypeptide(L)'
;MLLFWPTREHKVSPATFKGLRGMAAAEGGIKADDLIISIPRLASISLAPGARCPCPAFVTPDYWRAQPWFVQMGIMLLHEQRLGAASRLSRYIEQLPRSFDAPVLWTPQQLQQLQCPHTIHQATVTSEQFLWALCAVRRCTFSGPYIGSSLADRLRLAVLVGGLSVANMVLGLADVQRTLSAALAVLLFNLLYELILSRSLKQHALCPLVDFINHSSASK
;
A
#
# COMPACT_ATOMS: atom_id res chain seq x y z
N MET A 1 15.54 -18.70 -3.35
CA MET A 1 16.53 -17.61 -3.58
C MET A 1 15.76 -16.32 -3.76
N LEU A 2 15.84 -15.40 -2.79
CA LEU A 2 15.15 -14.12 -2.80
C LEU A 2 15.73 -13.23 -3.91
N LEU A 3 15.06 -13.18 -5.06
CA LEU A 3 15.37 -12.23 -6.12
C LEU A 3 14.77 -10.89 -5.72
N PHE A 4 15.54 -10.14 -4.95
CA PHE A 4 15.35 -8.72 -4.73
C PHE A 4 15.03 -8.05 -6.07
N TRP A 5 13.98 -7.24 -6.09
CA TRP A 5 13.80 -6.25 -7.16
C TRP A 5 15.13 -5.52 -7.35
N PRO A 6 15.57 -5.21 -8.58
CA PRO A 6 16.90 -4.65 -8.84
C PRO A 6 16.95 -3.19 -8.36
N THR A 7 17.09 -3.00 -7.05
CA THR A 7 17.44 -1.74 -6.42
C THR A 7 18.85 -1.86 -5.89
N ARG A 8 19.71 -0.95 -6.35
CA ARG A 8 21.11 -0.82 -5.92
C ARG A 8 21.15 -0.67 -4.39
N GLU A 9 22.01 -1.46 -3.76
CA GLU A 9 22.46 -1.35 -2.36
C GLU A 9 21.39 -1.54 -1.28
N HIS A 10 21.11 -2.81 -0.95
CA HIS A 10 20.40 -3.15 0.29
C HIS A 10 21.43 -3.34 1.42
N LYS A 11 21.32 -2.56 2.51
CA LYS A 11 22.15 -2.71 3.72
C LYS A 11 21.67 -3.82 4.66
N VAL A 12 20.71 -4.62 4.20
CA VAL A 12 20.09 -5.70 4.97
C VAL A 12 19.90 -6.93 4.09
N SER A 13 20.06 -8.10 4.69
CA SER A 13 19.84 -9.39 4.05
C SER A 13 18.79 -10.21 4.82
N PRO A 14 18.03 -11.09 4.14
CA PRO A 14 17.06 -11.96 4.79
C PRO A 14 17.75 -12.90 5.77
N ALA A 15 17.19 -13.06 6.95
CA ALA A 15 17.72 -13.90 8.02
C ALA A 15 16.60 -14.57 8.82
N THR A 16 16.95 -15.54 9.66
CA THR A 16 16.00 -16.22 10.55
C THR A 16 16.48 -16.09 11.99
N PHE A 17 15.63 -15.57 12.87
CA PHE A 17 15.90 -15.36 14.29
C PHE A 17 14.93 -16.19 15.11
N LYS A 18 15.42 -17.19 15.86
CA LYS A 18 14.57 -18.09 16.68
C LYS A 18 13.41 -18.72 15.88
N GLY A 19 13.70 -19.10 14.64
CA GLY A 19 12.71 -19.66 13.71
C GLY A 19 11.86 -18.61 12.98
N LEU A 20 11.89 -17.33 13.39
CA LEU A 20 11.15 -16.25 12.76
C LEU A 20 11.94 -15.64 11.60
N ARG A 21 11.32 -15.50 10.43
CA ARG A 21 11.92 -14.76 9.30
C ARG A 21 12.03 -13.27 9.64
N GLY A 22 13.18 -12.67 9.34
CA GLY A 22 13.46 -11.25 9.54
C GLY A 22 14.54 -10.77 8.58
N MET A 23 15.13 -9.61 8.89
CA MET A 23 16.25 -9.03 8.14
C MET A 23 17.42 -8.79 9.09
N ALA A 24 18.63 -9.19 8.69
CA ALA A 24 19.88 -8.89 9.38
C ALA A 24 20.62 -7.76 8.66
N ALA A 25 21.45 -6.99 9.40
CA ALA A 25 22.37 -6.05 8.78
C ALA A 25 23.34 -6.79 7.85
N ALA A 26 23.55 -6.24 6.65
CA ALA A 26 24.58 -6.71 5.73
C ALA A 26 25.98 -6.37 6.29
N GLU A 27 27.01 -6.98 5.70
CA GLU A 27 28.41 -6.71 6.06
C GLU A 27 28.71 -5.19 5.98
N GLY A 28 29.27 -4.63 7.06
CA GLY A 28 29.53 -3.19 7.20
C GLY A 28 28.64 -2.45 8.21
N GLY A 29 27.58 -3.10 8.70
CA GLY A 29 26.69 -2.53 9.71
C GLY A 29 25.77 -1.41 9.19
N ILE A 30 24.91 -0.90 10.06
CA ILE A 30 23.95 0.18 9.76
C ILE A 30 24.28 1.34 10.70
N LYS A 31 24.56 2.53 10.14
CA LYS A 31 24.79 3.76 10.91
C LYS A 31 23.45 4.47 11.15
N ALA A 32 23.44 5.39 12.12
CA ALA A 32 22.32 6.30 12.29
C ALA A 32 22.05 7.06 10.97
N ASP A 33 20.77 7.26 10.66
CA ASP A 33 20.27 7.93 9.44
C ASP A 33 20.58 7.27 8.10
N ASP A 34 21.06 6.02 8.11
CA ASP A 34 21.25 5.26 6.88
C ASP A 34 19.91 4.93 6.19
N LEU A 35 19.86 5.13 4.88
CA LEU A 35 18.82 4.53 4.05
C LEU A 35 19.03 3.01 4.02
N ILE A 36 18.21 2.29 4.78
CA ILE A 36 18.29 0.83 4.88
C ILE A 36 17.70 0.17 3.63
N ILE A 37 16.56 0.70 3.16
CA ILE A 37 15.78 0.08 2.10
C ILE A 37 14.89 1.11 1.38
N SER A 38 14.76 0.97 0.07
CA SER A 38 13.82 1.74 -0.75
C SER A 38 13.00 0.79 -1.61
N ILE A 39 11.68 0.97 -1.62
CA ILE A 39 10.75 0.12 -2.36
C ILE A 39 10.08 0.96 -3.44
N PRO A 40 10.19 0.56 -4.72
CA PRO A 40 9.43 1.21 -5.78
C PRO A 40 7.93 1.03 -5.53
N ARG A 41 7.13 2.08 -5.78
CA ARG A 41 5.67 2.04 -5.57
C ARG A 41 4.98 0.88 -6.29
N LEU A 42 5.48 0.49 -7.47
CA LEU A 42 4.96 -0.64 -8.26
C LEU A 42 5.16 -2.01 -7.58
N ALA A 43 6.07 -2.11 -6.62
CA ALA A 43 6.31 -3.29 -5.82
C ALA A 43 5.50 -3.26 -4.50
N SER A 44 4.49 -2.39 -4.37
CA SER A 44 3.65 -2.24 -3.19
C SER A 44 2.16 -2.31 -3.53
N ILE A 45 1.33 -2.73 -2.58
CA ILE A 45 -0.12 -2.53 -2.64
C ILE A 45 -0.40 -1.21 -1.93
N SER A 46 -0.83 -0.20 -2.68
CA SER A 46 -1.08 1.15 -2.16
C SER A 46 -2.57 1.50 -2.27
N LEU A 47 -3.15 1.99 -1.18
CA LEU A 47 -4.52 2.51 -1.14
C LEU A 47 -4.51 4.00 -0.83
N ALA A 48 -4.95 4.80 -1.80
CA ALA A 48 -5.19 6.22 -1.62
C ALA A 48 -6.60 6.46 -1.06
N PRO A 49 -6.83 7.56 -0.32
CA PRO A 49 -8.16 7.95 0.12
C PRO A 49 -9.13 8.08 -1.06
N GLY A 50 -10.31 7.47 -0.95
CA GLY A 50 -11.33 7.53 -2.00
C GLY A 50 -10.95 6.82 -3.31
N ALA A 51 -9.93 5.94 -3.29
CA ALA A 51 -9.53 5.19 -4.48
C ALA A 51 -10.72 4.42 -5.08
N ARG A 52 -10.84 4.46 -6.41
CA ARG A 52 -11.80 3.63 -7.14
C ARG A 52 -11.43 2.15 -7.01
N CYS A 53 -12.42 1.26 -7.08
CA CYS A 53 -12.19 -0.17 -7.01
C CYS A 53 -11.21 -0.61 -8.13
N PRO A 54 -10.03 -1.17 -7.79
CA PRO A 54 -9.06 -1.60 -8.79
C PRO A 54 -9.43 -2.94 -9.44
N CYS A 55 -10.34 -3.70 -8.83
CA CYS A 55 -10.73 -5.04 -9.26
C CYS A 55 -12.27 -5.20 -9.36
N PRO A 56 -12.94 -4.45 -10.27
CA PRO A 56 -14.41 -4.45 -10.37
C PRO A 56 -15.00 -5.81 -10.78
N ALA A 57 -14.21 -6.67 -11.43
CA ALA A 57 -14.60 -8.05 -11.74
C ALA A 57 -14.60 -8.98 -10.52
N PHE A 58 -13.95 -8.57 -9.42
CA PHE A 58 -13.83 -9.34 -8.19
C PHE A 58 -14.77 -8.83 -7.09
N VAL A 59 -14.94 -7.51 -6.97
CA VAL A 59 -15.82 -6.85 -6.00
C VAL A 59 -16.54 -5.68 -6.67
N THR A 60 -17.83 -5.52 -6.37
CA THR A 60 -18.62 -4.39 -6.90
C THR A 60 -18.09 -3.05 -6.38
N PRO A 61 -18.10 -1.99 -7.20
CA PRO A 61 -17.68 -0.65 -6.76
C PRO A 61 -18.46 -0.11 -5.55
N ASP A 62 -19.73 -0.51 -5.41
CA ASP A 62 -20.59 -0.09 -4.30
C ASP A 62 -20.16 -0.74 -2.98
N TYR A 63 -19.91 -2.05 -3.00
CA TYR A 63 -19.38 -2.74 -1.83
C TYR A 63 -18.02 -2.17 -1.44
N TRP A 64 -17.10 -1.99 -2.40
CA TRP A 64 -15.77 -1.41 -2.18
C TRP A 64 -15.84 -0.06 -1.46
N ARG A 65 -16.70 0.86 -1.92
CA ARG A 65 -16.84 2.20 -1.33
C ARG A 65 -17.38 2.18 0.10
N ALA A 66 -18.19 1.19 0.44
CA ALA A 66 -18.74 1.04 1.80
C ALA A 66 -17.73 0.44 2.79
N GLN A 67 -16.63 -0.15 2.30
CA GLN A 67 -15.68 -0.84 3.18
C GLN A 67 -14.66 0.11 3.83
N PRO A 68 -14.24 -0.19 5.06
CA PRO A 68 -13.11 0.51 5.67
C PRO A 68 -11.80 0.15 4.95
N TRP A 69 -10.79 1.02 5.08
CA TRP A 69 -9.53 0.94 4.33
C TRP A 69 -8.80 -0.41 4.46
N PHE A 70 -8.86 -1.06 5.64
CA PHE A 70 -8.18 -2.34 5.87
C PHE A 70 -8.87 -3.50 5.14
N VAL A 71 -10.19 -3.44 4.97
CA VAL A 71 -10.95 -4.39 4.15
C VAL A 71 -10.63 -4.18 2.67
N GLN A 72 -10.55 -2.92 2.23
CA GLN A 72 -10.15 -2.59 0.85
C GLN A 72 -8.77 -3.16 0.51
N MET A 73 -7.79 -2.97 1.40
CA MET A 73 -6.46 -3.57 1.26
C MET A 73 -6.50 -5.11 1.26
N GLY A 74 -7.35 -5.72 2.10
CA GLY A 74 -7.52 -7.18 2.14
C GLY A 74 -8.10 -7.73 0.83
N ILE A 75 -9.07 -7.04 0.24
CA ILE A 75 -9.65 -7.36 -1.07
C ILE A 75 -8.57 -7.26 -2.16
N MET A 76 -7.74 -6.22 -2.15
CA MET A 76 -6.64 -6.08 -3.11
C MET A 76 -5.64 -7.25 -2.98
N LEU A 77 -5.29 -7.64 -1.75
CA LEU A 77 -4.37 -8.76 -1.52
C LEU A 77 -4.97 -10.09 -2.00
N LEU A 78 -6.25 -10.35 -1.71
CA LEU A 78 -6.96 -11.55 -2.19
C LEU A 78 -7.09 -11.59 -3.71
N HIS A 79 -7.33 -10.43 -4.34
CA HIS A 79 -7.35 -10.32 -5.79
C HIS A 79 -6.00 -10.69 -6.40
N GLU A 80 -4.90 -10.13 -5.89
CA GLU A 80 -3.54 -10.47 -6.33
C GLU A 80 -3.21 -11.95 -6.08
N GLN A 81 -3.67 -12.53 -4.97
CA GLN A 81 -3.51 -13.96 -4.71
C GLN A 81 -4.25 -14.82 -5.74
N ARG A 82 -5.47 -14.42 -6.14
CA ARG A 82 -6.25 -15.13 -7.18
C ARG A 82 -5.63 -15.06 -8.57
N LEU A 83 -4.89 -14.00 -8.88
CA LEU A 83 -4.13 -13.91 -10.12
C LEU A 83 -2.99 -14.92 -10.20
N GLY A 84 -2.57 -15.50 -9.07
CA GLY A 84 -1.52 -16.54 -9.02
C GLY A 84 -0.22 -16.05 -9.65
N ALA A 85 0.36 -16.86 -10.54
CA ALA A 85 1.61 -16.51 -11.24
C ALA A 85 1.52 -15.25 -12.13
N ALA A 86 0.32 -14.82 -12.52
CA ALA A 86 0.12 -13.58 -13.26
C ALA A 86 0.25 -12.33 -12.37
N SER A 87 0.16 -12.48 -11.05
CA SER A 87 0.41 -11.37 -10.12
C SER A 87 1.88 -10.99 -10.14
N ARG A 88 2.14 -9.69 -10.23
CA ARG A 88 3.49 -9.11 -10.04
C ARG A 88 4.00 -9.33 -8.62
N LEU A 89 3.09 -9.54 -7.68
CA LEU A 89 3.36 -9.77 -6.26
C LEU A 89 3.31 -11.26 -5.90
N SER A 90 3.16 -12.18 -6.87
CA SER A 90 3.12 -13.63 -6.66
C SER A 90 4.22 -14.13 -5.72
N ARG A 91 5.48 -13.75 -5.99
CA ARG A 91 6.64 -14.12 -5.17
C ARG A 91 6.58 -13.59 -3.74
N TYR A 92 5.95 -12.44 -3.52
CA TYR A 92 5.74 -11.91 -2.19
C TYR A 92 4.59 -12.65 -1.49
N ILE A 93 3.49 -12.90 -2.19
CA ILE A 93 2.33 -13.62 -1.67
C ILE A 93 2.69 -15.05 -1.27
N GLU A 94 3.55 -15.72 -2.04
CA GLU A 94 4.11 -17.04 -1.70
C GLU A 94 4.84 -17.04 -0.36
N GLN A 95 5.44 -15.91 -0.01
CA GLN A 95 6.20 -15.73 1.21
C GLN A 95 5.34 -15.26 2.37
N LEU A 96 4.09 -14.83 2.17
CA LEU A 96 3.24 -14.46 3.27
C LEU A 96 2.98 -15.66 4.21
N PRO A 97 2.87 -15.45 5.53
CA PRO A 97 2.51 -16.51 6.45
C PRO A 97 1.19 -17.16 6.03
N ARG A 98 1.15 -18.49 5.97
CA ARG A 98 -0.06 -19.25 5.62
C ARG A 98 -1.03 -19.37 6.78
N SER A 99 -0.53 -19.26 8.00
CA SER A 99 -1.30 -19.24 9.23
C SER A 99 -0.87 -18.07 10.09
N PHE A 100 -1.80 -17.56 10.88
CA PHE A 100 -1.55 -16.55 11.88
C PHE A 100 -2.01 -17.06 13.23
N ASP A 101 -1.22 -16.78 14.26
CA ASP A 101 -1.67 -16.92 15.64
C ASP A 101 -2.44 -15.65 16.03
N ALA A 102 -3.74 -15.65 15.73
CA ALA A 102 -4.65 -14.54 16.00
C ALA A 102 -5.90 -15.08 16.71
N PRO A 103 -6.44 -14.39 17.72
CA PRO A 103 -7.62 -14.86 18.47
C PRO A 103 -8.81 -15.27 17.59
N VAL A 104 -8.98 -14.61 16.45
CA VAL A 104 -10.04 -14.91 15.48
C VAL A 104 -9.88 -16.26 14.77
N LEU A 105 -8.69 -16.86 14.84
CA LEU A 105 -8.35 -18.17 14.25
C LEU A 105 -8.16 -19.26 15.34
N TRP A 106 -8.36 -18.91 16.61
CA TRP A 106 -8.18 -19.83 17.73
C TRP A 106 -9.38 -20.76 17.86
N THR A 107 -9.13 -21.95 18.40
CA THR A 107 -10.22 -22.87 18.75
C THR A 107 -11.10 -22.27 19.85
N PRO A 108 -12.38 -22.69 19.97
CA PRO A 108 -13.24 -22.22 21.06
C PRO A 108 -12.60 -22.43 22.45
N GLN A 109 -11.86 -23.52 22.62
CA GLN A 109 -11.14 -23.83 23.86
C GLN A 109 -10.02 -22.81 24.15
N GLN A 110 -9.24 -22.44 23.13
CA GLN A 110 -8.18 -21.43 23.24
C GLN A 110 -8.77 -20.02 23.50
N LEU A 111 -9.88 -19.67 22.84
CA LEU A 111 -10.59 -18.43 23.11
C LEU A 111 -11.12 -18.39 24.55
N GLN A 112 -11.62 -19.51 25.06
CA GLN A 112 -12.12 -19.61 26.42
C GLN A 112 -11.01 -19.42 27.47
N GLN A 113 -9.75 -19.70 27.13
CA GLN A 113 -8.59 -19.41 27.99
C GLN A 113 -8.36 -17.91 28.19
N LEU A 114 -8.87 -17.04 27.32
CA LEU A 114 -8.80 -15.58 27.52
C LEU A 114 -9.63 -15.10 28.71
N GLN A 115 -10.59 -15.92 29.18
CA GLN A 115 -11.49 -15.62 30.30
C GLN A 115 -12.16 -14.24 30.20
N CYS A 116 -12.34 -13.74 28.98
CA CYS A 116 -12.84 -12.40 28.69
C CYS A 116 -14.03 -12.50 27.72
N PRO A 117 -15.29 -12.48 28.21
CA PRO A 117 -16.48 -12.66 27.38
C PRO A 117 -16.57 -11.67 26.20
N HIS A 118 -16.14 -10.43 26.41
CA HIS A 118 -16.15 -9.39 25.37
C HIS A 118 -15.22 -9.73 24.19
N THR A 119 -13.99 -10.16 24.48
CA THR A 119 -13.00 -10.52 23.44
C THR A 119 -13.39 -11.80 22.71
N ILE A 120 -13.97 -12.77 23.43
CA ILE A 120 -14.48 -14.01 22.85
C ILE A 120 -15.59 -13.71 21.84
N HIS A 121 -16.56 -12.86 22.20
CA HIS A 121 -17.66 -12.48 21.31
C HIS A 121 -17.19 -11.75 20.03
N GLN A 122 -16.11 -10.99 20.09
CA GLN A 122 -15.55 -10.31 18.92
C GLN A 122 -14.78 -11.23 17.97
N ALA A 123 -14.29 -12.39 18.45
CA ALA A 123 -13.45 -13.30 17.68
C ALA A 123 -14.24 -14.35 16.87
N THR A 124 -15.53 -14.56 17.15
CA THR A 124 -16.31 -15.69 16.61
C THR A 124 -16.87 -15.47 15.20
N VAL A 125 -16.59 -14.34 14.55
CA VAL A 125 -17.25 -13.97 13.28
C VAL A 125 -16.23 -13.92 12.15
N THR A 126 -16.62 -14.52 11.01
CA THR A 126 -16.12 -14.33 9.62
C THR A 126 -15.25 -15.47 9.04
N SER A 127 -15.29 -15.60 7.71
CA SER A 127 -14.60 -16.63 6.92
C SER A 127 -13.06 -16.57 7.03
N GLU A 128 -12.42 -17.73 7.22
CA GLU A 128 -10.97 -17.87 7.45
C GLU A 128 -10.08 -17.14 6.43
N GLN A 129 -10.41 -17.20 5.14
CA GLN A 129 -9.60 -16.58 4.08
C GLN A 129 -9.62 -15.04 4.14
N PHE A 130 -10.77 -14.47 4.48
CA PHE A 130 -10.91 -13.02 4.63
C PHE A 130 -10.20 -12.55 5.89
N LEU A 131 -10.32 -13.30 6.98
CA LEU A 131 -9.62 -13.03 8.24
C LEU A 131 -8.10 -13.12 8.09
N TRP A 132 -7.61 -14.11 7.35
CA TRP A 132 -6.20 -14.21 7.00
C TRP A 132 -5.73 -12.92 6.30
N ALA A 133 -6.46 -12.46 5.28
CA ALA A 133 -6.10 -11.26 4.53
C ALA A 133 -6.12 -10.01 5.42
N LEU A 134 -7.10 -9.88 6.31
CA LEU A 134 -7.18 -8.78 7.27
C LEU A 134 -6.03 -8.81 8.30
N CYS A 135 -5.67 -10.00 8.79
CA CYS A 135 -4.54 -10.16 9.72
C CYS A 135 -3.21 -9.82 9.05
N ALA A 136 -3.02 -10.24 7.80
CA ALA A 136 -1.88 -9.87 6.97
C ALA A 136 -1.82 -8.34 6.81
N VAL A 137 -2.90 -7.72 6.33
CA VAL A 137 -2.97 -6.26 6.15
C VAL A 137 -2.68 -5.53 7.47
N ARG A 138 -3.29 -5.93 8.58
CA ARG A 138 -3.09 -5.25 9.88
C ARG A 138 -1.62 -5.27 10.33
N ARG A 139 -0.88 -6.35 10.08
CA ARG A 139 0.53 -6.45 10.47
C ARG A 139 1.49 -5.78 9.48
N CYS A 140 1.12 -5.78 8.21
CA CYS A 140 2.01 -5.44 7.09
C CYS A 140 1.75 -4.05 6.48
N THR A 141 0.75 -3.31 6.98
CA THR A 141 0.39 -1.98 6.43
C THR A 141 1.04 -0.85 7.20
N PHE A 142 1.73 0.01 6.47
CA PHE A 142 2.26 1.27 6.96
C PHE A 142 1.25 2.39 6.66
N SER A 143 1.05 3.29 7.62
CA SER A 143 0.34 4.54 7.39
C SER A 143 1.33 5.70 7.42
N GLY A 144 1.29 6.56 6.41
CA GLY A 144 2.09 7.77 6.34
C GLY A 144 1.29 8.95 5.83
N PRO A 145 1.82 10.18 5.96
CA PRO A 145 1.24 11.32 5.25
C PRO A 145 1.21 11.01 3.76
N TYR A 146 0.10 11.33 3.09
CA TYR A 146 0.00 11.20 1.64
C TYR A 146 1.06 12.09 0.99
N ILE A 147 2.07 11.47 0.41
CA ILE A 147 3.11 12.18 -0.34
C ILE A 147 2.51 12.48 -1.71
N GLY A 148 2.25 13.76 -1.96
CA GLY A 148 1.73 14.27 -3.23
C GLY A 148 2.68 14.05 -4.41
N SER A 149 2.39 14.73 -5.52
CA SER A 149 3.16 14.61 -6.76
C SER A 149 4.62 15.05 -6.57
N SER A 150 5.54 14.33 -7.22
CA SER A 150 6.97 14.67 -7.18
C SER A 150 7.26 15.94 -8.00
N LEU A 151 8.42 16.57 -7.80
CA LEU A 151 8.83 17.73 -8.64
C LEU A 151 8.80 17.41 -10.14
N ALA A 152 9.14 16.18 -10.52
CA ALA A 152 9.08 15.73 -11.91
C ALA A 152 7.62 15.67 -12.43
N ASP A 153 6.69 15.22 -11.59
CA ASP A 153 5.27 15.17 -11.96
C ASP A 153 4.67 16.57 -12.08
N ARG A 154 5.10 17.51 -11.22
CA ARG A 154 4.73 18.93 -11.30
C ARG A 154 5.21 19.57 -12.60
N LEU A 155 6.45 19.29 -13.00
CA LEU A 155 6.99 19.78 -14.28
C LEU A 155 6.23 19.20 -15.46
N ARG A 156 5.91 17.90 -15.45
CA ARG A 156 5.10 17.26 -16.51
C ARG A 156 3.71 17.88 -16.62
N LEU A 157 3.06 18.13 -15.49
CA LEU A 157 1.74 18.77 -15.46
C LEU A 157 1.82 20.20 -16.00
N ALA A 158 2.82 20.98 -15.59
CA ALA A 158 3.03 22.34 -16.10
C ALA A 158 3.28 22.36 -17.62
N VAL A 159 4.09 21.43 -18.13
CA VAL A 159 4.33 21.28 -19.58
C VAL A 159 3.06 20.89 -20.32
N LEU A 160 2.27 19.95 -19.79
CA LEU A 160 1.01 19.53 -20.39
C LEU A 160 0.00 20.69 -20.44
N VAL A 161 -0.18 21.40 -19.33
CA VAL A 161 -1.07 22.56 -19.24
C VAL A 161 -0.60 23.66 -20.20
N GLY A 162 0.69 23.98 -20.22
CA GLY A 162 1.27 24.97 -21.13
C GLY A 162 1.08 24.58 -22.60
N GLY A 163 1.33 23.32 -22.95
CA GLY A 163 1.11 22.80 -24.31
C GLY A 163 -0.36 22.88 -24.74
N LEU A 164 -1.29 22.50 -23.86
CA LEU A 164 -2.73 22.62 -24.10
C LEU A 164 -3.17 24.08 -24.24
N SER A 165 -2.64 24.98 -23.43
CA SER A 165 -2.94 26.42 -23.53
C SER A 165 -2.47 27.01 -24.86
N VAL A 166 -1.24 26.69 -25.29
CA VAL A 166 -0.71 27.13 -26.58
C VAL A 166 -1.54 26.55 -27.73
N ALA A 167 -1.85 25.24 -27.70
CA ALA A 167 -2.67 24.61 -28.71
C ALA A 167 -4.08 25.25 -28.79
N ASN A 168 -4.69 25.54 -27.65
CA ASN A 168 -6.01 26.17 -27.57
C ASN A 168 -6.02 27.58 -28.18
N MET A 169 -4.93 28.35 -27.98
CA MET A 169 -4.76 29.68 -28.58
C MET A 169 -4.52 29.60 -30.09
N VAL A 170 -3.63 28.71 -30.55
CA VAL A 170 -3.31 28.54 -31.98
C VAL A 170 -4.52 28.05 -32.78
N LEU A 171 -5.32 27.15 -32.19
CA LEU A 171 -6.53 26.63 -32.83
C LEU A 171 -7.75 27.56 -32.70
N GLY A 172 -7.61 28.70 -31.99
CA GLY A 172 -8.70 29.68 -31.81
C GLY A 172 -9.93 29.12 -31.09
N LEU A 173 -9.77 28.06 -30.30
CA LEU A 173 -10.88 27.35 -29.67
C LEU A 173 -11.46 28.11 -28.47
N ALA A 174 -10.69 28.99 -27.85
CA ALA A 174 -11.18 29.89 -26.81
C ALA A 174 -10.37 31.19 -26.75
N ASP A 175 -10.95 32.15 -26.04
CA ASP A 175 -10.34 33.44 -25.77
C ASP A 175 -9.05 33.31 -24.94
N VAL A 176 -8.09 34.20 -25.18
CA VAL A 176 -6.75 34.17 -24.54
C VAL A 176 -6.89 34.29 -23.04
N GLN A 177 -7.75 35.21 -22.58
CA GLN A 177 -7.99 35.44 -21.16
C GLN A 177 -8.59 34.19 -20.50
N ARG A 178 -9.58 33.54 -21.11
CA ARG A 178 -10.19 32.30 -20.58
C ARG A 178 -9.18 31.15 -20.51
N THR A 179 -8.35 31.01 -21.54
CA THR A 179 -7.32 29.97 -21.61
C THR A 179 -6.27 30.14 -20.51
N LEU A 180 -5.80 31.38 -20.29
CA LEU A 180 -4.85 31.69 -19.22
C LEU A 180 -5.46 31.52 -17.83
N SER A 181 -6.69 31.99 -17.62
CA SER A 181 -7.40 31.79 -16.35
C SER A 181 -7.59 30.32 -16.02
N ALA A 182 -7.93 29.49 -17.02
CA ALA A 182 -8.06 28.04 -16.84
C ALA A 182 -6.72 27.38 -16.49
N ALA A 183 -5.64 27.74 -17.20
CA ALA A 183 -4.29 27.23 -16.91
C ALA A 183 -3.84 27.59 -15.49
N LEU A 184 -4.06 28.85 -15.10
CA LEU A 184 -3.68 29.37 -13.80
C LEU A 184 -4.52 28.72 -12.68
N ALA A 185 -5.82 28.49 -12.92
CA ALA A 185 -6.69 27.77 -11.99
C ALA A 185 -6.23 26.32 -11.77
N VAL A 186 -5.83 25.60 -12.83
CA VAL A 186 -5.31 24.23 -12.72
C VAL A 186 -4.00 24.20 -11.92
N LEU A 187 -3.10 25.15 -12.15
CA LEU A 187 -1.83 25.23 -11.43
C LEU A 187 -2.03 25.61 -9.95
N LEU A 188 -2.85 26.62 -9.68
CA LEU A 188 -3.18 27.04 -8.31
C LEU A 188 -3.91 25.94 -7.54
N PHE A 189 -4.88 25.27 -8.17
CA PHE A 189 -5.62 24.19 -7.53
C PHE A 189 -4.68 23.06 -7.12
N ASN A 190 -3.77 22.62 -8.01
CA ASN A 190 -2.79 21.59 -7.68
C ASN A 190 -1.84 22.03 -6.56
N LEU A 191 -1.38 23.29 -6.58
CA LEU A 191 -0.52 23.83 -5.52
C LEU A 191 -1.23 23.86 -4.16
N LEU A 192 -2.47 24.35 -4.11
CA LEU A 192 -3.28 24.43 -2.89
C LEU A 192 -3.65 23.04 -2.37
N TYR A 193 -4.04 22.13 -3.27
CA TYR A 193 -4.36 20.75 -2.93
C TYR A 193 -3.16 20.05 -2.26
N GLU A 194 -1.95 20.27 -2.78
CA GLU A 194 -0.75 19.69 -2.19
C GLU A 194 -0.34 20.34 -0.87
N LEU A 195 -0.37 21.67 -0.77
CA LEU A 195 0.09 22.36 0.44
C LEU A 195 -0.87 22.19 1.62
N ILE A 196 -2.18 22.17 1.36
CA ILE A 196 -3.22 22.21 2.39
C ILE A 196 -3.82 20.82 2.62
N LEU A 197 -4.20 20.10 1.56
CA LEU A 197 -4.96 18.85 1.67
C LEU A 197 -4.07 17.60 1.80
N SER A 198 -2.94 17.53 1.08
CA SER A 198 -2.10 16.32 1.05
C SER A 198 -1.52 15.98 2.43
N ARG A 199 -1.22 17.00 3.25
CA ARG A 199 -0.64 16.81 4.60
C ARG A 199 -1.64 16.24 5.62
N SER A 200 -2.94 16.39 5.39
CA SER A 200 -3.99 15.92 6.30
C SER A 200 -4.42 14.47 6.01
N LEU A 201 -4.19 14.01 4.78
CA LEU A 201 -4.64 12.69 4.34
C LEU A 201 -3.60 11.61 4.66
N LYS A 202 -4.07 10.50 5.25
CA LYS A 202 -3.24 9.30 5.49
C LYS A 202 -3.33 8.38 4.28
N GLN A 203 -2.19 7.93 3.78
CA GLN A 203 -2.10 6.86 2.81
C GLN A 203 -1.70 5.57 3.50
N HIS A 204 -2.29 4.46 3.06
CA HIS A 204 -1.97 3.12 3.53
C HIS A 204 -1.23 2.37 2.43
N ALA A 205 -0.07 1.80 2.77
CA ALA A 205 0.73 1.01 1.85
C ALA A 205 1.19 -0.29 2.52
N LEU A 206 1.02 -1.39 1.80
CA LEU A 206 1.58 -2.69 2.17
C LEU A 206 2.82 -2.89 1.31
N CYS A 207 3.96 -2.92 2.02
CA CYS A 207 5.30 -2.79 1.45
C CYS A 207 6.08 -4.09 1.67
N PRO A 208 6.15 -4.98 0.66
CA PRO A 208 6.75 -6.31 0.78
C PRO A 208 8.13 -6.37 1.45
N LEU A 209 9.02 -5.46 1.09
CA LEU A 209 10.41 -5.48 1.55
C LEU A 209 10.57 -4.97 2.99
N VAL A 210 9.74 -4.02 3.43
CA VAL A 210 9.72 -3.53 4.82
C VAL A 210 8.93 -4.51 5.69
N ASP A 211 7.95 -5.20 5.13
CA ASP A 211 7.24 -6.27 5.81
C ASP A 211 8.16 -7.43 6.24
N PHE A 212 9.16 -7.79 5.42
CA PHE A 212 10.20 -8.76 5.81
C PHE A 212 10.99 -8.35 7.06
N ILE A 213 11.12 -7.05 7.34
CA ILE A 213 11.77 -6.55 8.56
C ILE A 213 10.87 -6.79 9.79
N ASN A 214 9.54 -6.83 9.59
CA ASN A 214 8.53 -6.88 10.65
C ASN A 214 7.96 -8.29 10.93
N HIS A 215 8.40 -9.32 10.20
CA HIS A 215 7.84 -10.65 10.38
C HIS A 215 8.26 -11.31 11.70
N SER A 216 7.26 -11.75 12.44
CA SER A 216 7.32 -12.92 13.33
C SER A 216 6.59 -14.04 12.59
N SER A 217 7.30 -14.79 11.75
CA SER A 217 6.73 -15.97 11.09
C SER A 217 7.69 -17.13 11.23
N ALA A 218 7.29 -18.14 11.99
CA ALA A 218 8.04 -19.38 12.11
C ALA A 218 8.14 -20.03 10.73
N SER A 219 9.36 -20.31 10.26
CA SER A 219 9.57 -21.18 9.11
C SER A 219 9.17 -22.60 9.52
N LYS A 220 8.10 -23.12 8.92
CA LYS A 220 7.91 -24.57 8.74
C LYS A 220 7.83 -24.83 7.26
#